data_AF-A0A5N9AW74-F1
#
_entry.id   AF-A0A5N9AW74-F1
#
_cell.length_a   1.000
_cell.length_b   1.000
_cell.length_c   1.000
_cell.angle_alpha   90.00
_cell.angle_beta   90.00
_cell.angle_gamma   90.00
#
_symmetry.space_group_name_H-M   'P 1'
#
loop_
_entity.id
_entity.type
_entity.pdbx_description
1 polymer ?
#
loop_
_entity_poly.entity_id
_entity_poly.type
_entity_poly.pdbx_seq_one_letter_code
_entity_poly.pdbx_strand_id
1 'polypeptide(L)'
;MDVNEILSELETLRNAGTRVPGFRGKIMVESDKLVRLSESIKSGMPADIEEAQAIIMQKDGIISQAYLEANRVREESENTAQELSSAASVAHEERVSDSEIIKEASSRGGEITANATTEAQSIVQDARRKAYSLLNDAEASAATQREGADRYSREVLAGLEEKLAEVLSQVRRGIDTLRPEGNTPSPRNGVSV
;
A
#
# COMPACT_ATOMS: atom_id res chain seq x y z
N MET A 1 56.14 -32.78 -51.44
CA MET A 1 55.01 -32.27 -52.25
C MET A 1 53.86 -32.09 -51.31
N ASP A 2 53.22 -30.92 -51.37
CA ASP A 2 51.94 -30.70 -50.71
C ASP A 2 50.90 -31.65 -51.33
N VAL A 3 49.95 -32.14 -50.54
CA VAL A 3 48.79 -32.91 -51.02
C VAL A 3 48.10 -32.22 -52.20
N ASN A 4 48.07 -30.88 -52.24
CA ASN A 4 47.53 -30.11 -53.37
C ASN A 4 48.38 -30.26 -54.66
N GLU A 5 49.71 -30.32 -54.52
CA GLU A 5 50.60 -30.55 -55.67
C GLU A 5 50.45 -31.97 -56.21
N ILE A 6 50.35 -32.96 -55.32
CA ILE A 6 50.11 -34.36 -55.67
C ILE A 6 48.78 -34.51 -56.41
N LEU A 7 47.73 -33.84 -55.94
CA LEU A 7 46.42 -33.85 -56.58
C LEU A 7 46.47 -33.18 -57.96
N SER A 8 47.15 -32.04 -58.07
CA SER A 8 47.35 -31.36 -59.35
C SER A 8 48.16 -32.20 -60.34
N GLU A 9 49.16 -32.95 -59.87
CA GLU A 9 49.93 -33.88 -60.69
C GLU A 9 49.09 -35.07 -61.16
N LEU A 10 48.23 -35.62 -60.28
CA LEU A 10 47.25 -36.65 -60.62
C LEU A 10 46.25 -36.17 -61.67
N GLU A 11 45.73 -34.95 -61.52
CA GLU A 11 44.82 -34.31 -62.50
C GLU A 11 45.51 -34.05 -63.84
N THR A 12 46.77 -33.63 -63.80
CA THR A 12 47.58 -33.43 -65.02
C THR A 12 47.83 -34.75 -65.73
N LEU A 13 48.18 -35.81 -64.99
CA LEU A 13 48.31 -37.17 -65.51
C LEU A 13 47.00 -37.67 -66.15
N ARG A 14 45.86 -37.35 -65.53
CA ARG A 14 44.53 -37.67 -66.08
C ARG A 14 44.21 -36.90 -67.36
N ASN A 15 44.59 -35.64 -67.46
CA ASN A 15 44.17 -34.77 -68.57
C ASN A 15 45.14 -34.79 -69.77
N ALA A 16 46.44 -34.92 -69.52
CA ALA A 16 47.50 -34.87 -70.53
C ALA A 16 48.01 -36.26 -70.97
N GLY A 17 47.56 -37.34 -70.34
CA GLY A 17 48.00 -38.69 -70.66
C GLY A 17 47.56 -39.15 -72.06
N THR A 18 48.39 -39.98 -72.70
CA THR A 18 48.12 -40.49 -74.04
C THR A 18 46.92 -41.43 -74.02
N ARG A 19 45.84 -41.09 -74.72
CA ARG A 19 44.68 -41.99 -74.86
C ARG A 19 45.05 -43.21 -75.67
N VAL A 20 44.64 -44.39 -75.22
CA VAL A 20 44.94 -45.65 -75.90
C VAL A 20 43.95 -45.83 -77.06
N PRO A 21 44.41 -45.92 -78.33
CA PRO A 21 43.54 -46.14 -79.47
C PRO A 21 42.74 -47.46 -79.32
N GLY A 22 41.45 -47.44 -79.64
CA GLY A 22 40.56 -48.61 -79.52
C GLY A 22 39.96 -48.85 -78.13
N PHE A 23 40.46 -48.19 -77.08
CA PHE A 23 39.98 -48.34 -75.71
C PHE A 23 39.40 -47.01 -75.19
N ARG A 24 38.09 -46.82 -75.36
CA ARG A 24 37.39 -45.60 -74.91
C ARG A 24 37.56 -45.38 -73.40
N GLY A 25 37.96 -44.17 -73.02
CA GLY A 25 38.11 -43.76 -71.62
C GLY A 25 39.37 -44.29 -70.92
N LYS A 26 40.26 -45.00 -71.64
CA LYS A 26 41.54 -45.46 -71.09
C LYS A 26 42.66 -44.51 -71.49
N ILE A 27 43.52 -44.21 -70.51
CA ILE A 27 44.68 -43.33 -70.66
C ILE A 27 45.90 -44.17 -70.30
N MET A 28 46.91 -44.15 -71.16
CA MET A 28 48.19 -44.78 -70.92
C MET A 28 48.96 -43.93 -69.92
N VAL A 29 49.38 -44.56 -68.83
CA VAL A 29 50.16 -43.90 -67.78
C VAL A 29 51.49 -44.63 -67.64
N GLU A 30 52.54 -43.85 -67.50
CA GLU A 30 53.89 -44.35 -67.26
C GLU A 30 53.97 -44.90 -65.83
N SER A 31 54.33 -46.19 -65.70
CA SER A 31 54.38 -46.90 -64.41
C SER A 31 55.25 -46.17 -63.38
N ASP A 32 56.41 -45.65 -63.81
CA ASP A 32 57.35 -44.97 -62.92
C ASP A 32 56.83 -43.64 -62.39
N LYS A 33 55.91 -42.98 -63.11
CA LYS A 33 55.25 -41.76 -62.64
C LYS A 33 54.17 -42.09 -61.61
N LEU A 34 53.42 -43.17 -61.81
CA LEU A 34 52.44 -43.66 -60.83
C LEU A 34 53.07 -44.11 -59.52
N VAL A 35 54.20 -44.82 -59.58
CA VAL A 35 54.93 -45.27 -58.38
C VAL A 35 55.43 -44.05 -57.59
N ARG A 36 56.04 -43.07 -58.25
CA ARG A 36 56.47 -41.82 -57.62
C ARG A 36 55.31 -41.06 -56.98
N LEU A 37 54.18 -40.94 -57.67
CA LEU A 37 53.01 -40.27 -57.14
C LEU A 37 52.42 -41.00 -55.92
N SER A 38 52.37 -42.34 -55.96
CA SER A 38 51.99 -43.19 -54.83
C SER A 38 52.92 -43.00 -53.63
N GLU A 39 54.23 -42.96 -53.84
CA GLU A 39 55.22 -42.71 -52.78
C GLU A 39 55.10 -41.30 -52.20
N SER A 40 54.84 -40.29 -53.04
CA SER A 40 54.56 -38.91 -52.61
C SER A 40 53.29 -38.83 -51.76
N ILE A 41 52.20 -39.51 -52.15
CA ILE A 41 50.96 -39.59 -51.34
C ILE A 41 51.28 -40.22 -49.98
N LYS A 42 52.03 -41.32 -49.99
CA LYS A 42 52.33 -42.10 -48.79
C LYS A 42 53.27 -41.37 -47.83
N SER A 43 54.12 -40.47 -48.31
CA SER A 43 55.02 -39.68 -47.46
C SER A 43 54.42 -38.35 -47.00
N GLY A 44 53.60 -37.69 -47.83
CA GLY A 44 53.02 -36.38 -47.51
C GLY A 44 51.70 -36.44 -46.72
N MET A 45 50.78 -37.32 -47.10
CA MET A 45 49.42 -37.34 -46.55
C MET A 45 49.34 -37.70 -45.04
N PRO A 46 50.15 -38.63 -44.48
CA PRO A 46 50.11 -38.92 -43.05
C PRO A 46 50.56 -37.75 -42.16
N ALA A 47 51.55 -36.98 -42.62
CA ALA A 47 52.09 -35.85 -41.88
C ALA A 47 51.05 -34.72 -41.72
N ASP A 48 50.33 -34.39 -42.79
CA ASP A 48 49.28 -33.36 -42.76
C ASP A 48 48.09 -33.77 -41.87
N ILE A 49 47.75 -35.06 -41.82
CA ILE A 49 46.69 -35.59 -40.95
C ILE A 49 47.12 -35.54 -39.49
N GLU A 50 48.37 -35.90 -39.18
CA GLU A 50 48.93 -35.80 -37.82
C GLU A 50 48.97 -34.33 -37.36
N GLU A 51 49.38 -33.42 -38.24
CA GLU A 51 49.36 -31.98 -37.95
C GLU A 51 47.93 -31.48 -37.70
N ALA A 52 46.96 -31.85 -38.54
CA ALA A 52 45.55 -31.49 -38.36
C ALA A 52 44.98 -32.02 -37.03
N GLN A 53 45.33 -33.26 -36.65
CA GLN A 53 44.92 -33.84 -35.37
C GLN A 53 45.56 -33.09 -34.19
N ALA A 54 46.84 -32.74 -34.28
CA ALA A 54 47.53 -31.96 -33.26
C ALA A 54 46.89 -30.57 -33.09
N ILE A 55 46.54 -29.91 -34.19
CA ILE A 55 45.82 -28.63 -34.17
C ILE A 55 44.45 -28.78 -33.51
N ILE A 56 43.69 -29.84 -33.82
CA ILE A 56 42.38 -30.10 -33.20
C ILE A 56 42.54 -30.31 -31.69
N MET A 57 43.50 -31.14 -31.26
CA MET A 57 43.77 -31.36 -29.84
C MET A 57 44.17 -30.07 -29.12
N GLN A 58 45.02 -29.26 -29.74
CA GLN A 58 45.41 -27.96 -29.19
C GLN A 58 44.21 -27.01 -29.09
N LYS A 59 43.36 -26.95 -30.12
CA LYS A 59 42.13 -26.15 -30.13
C LYS A 59 41.19 -26.57 -29.01
N ASP A 60 40.97 -27.86 -28.85
CA ASP A 60 40.08 -28.39 -27.80
C ASP A 60 40.64 -28.08 -26.40
N GLY A 61 41.97 -28.14 -26.23
CA GLY A 61 42.65 -27.70 -25.01
C GLY A 61 42.46 -26.20 -24.72
N ILE A 62 42.63 -25.34 -25.73
CA ILE A 62 42.40 -23.89 -25.62
C ILE A 62 40.95 -23.60 -25.23
N ILE A 63 39.99 -24.27 -25.87
CA ILE A 63 38.56 -24.09 -25.58
C ILE A 63 38.26 -24.50 -24.13
N SER A 64 38.77 -25.65 -23.69
CA SER A 64 38.58 -26.11 -22.32
C SER A 64 39.16 -25.13 -21.30
N GLN A 65 40.37 -24.63 -21.53
CA GLN A 65 41.00 -23.63 -20.68
C GLN A 65 40.20 -22.31 -20.67
N ALA A 66 39.71 -21.85 -21.82
CA ALA A 66 38.88 -20.66 -21.91
C ALA A 66 37.56 -20.82 -21.13
N TYR A 67 36.92 -22.00 -21.18
CA TYR A 67 35.72 -22.27 -20.39
C TYR A 67 36.00 -22.27 -18.88
N LEU A 68 37.10 -22.88 -18.45
CA LEU A 68 37.49 -22.88 -17.03
C LEU A 68 37.74 -21.46 -16.53
N GLU A 69 38.49 -20.65 -17.28
CA GLU A 69 38.76 -19.27 -16.88
C GLU A 69 37.51 -18.39 -16.94
N ALA A 70 36.64 -18.57 -17.94
CA ALA A 70 35.36 -17.86 -18.01
C ALA A 70 34.48 -18.16 -16.80
N ASN A 71 34.41 -19.43 -16.38
CA ASN A 71 33.67 -19.82 -15.19
C ASN A 71 34.29 -19.24 -13.91
N ARG A 72 35.63 -19.28 -13.80
CA ARG A 72 36.36 -18.69 -12.66
C ARG A 72 36.07 -17.20 -12.53
N VAL A 73 36.17 -16.46 -13.63
CA VAL A 73 35.90 -15.01 -13.67
C VAL A 73 34.44 -14.74 -13.33
N ARG A 74 33.50 -15.56 -13.82
CA ARG A 74 32.06 -15.39 -13.52
C ARG A 74 31.78 -15.59 -12.04
N GLU A 75 32.31 -16.64 -11.44
CA GLU A 75 32.15 -16.94 -10.01
C GLU A 75 32.77 -15.83 -9.14
N GLU A 76 33.98 -15.38 -9.48
CA GLU A 76 34.65 -14.26 -8.80
C GLU A 76 33.84 -12.96 -8.88
N SER A 77 33.25 -12.68 -10.06
CA SER A 77 32.39 -11.52 -10.28
C SER A 77 31.07 -11.62 -9.51
N GLU A 78 30.44 -12.80 -9.49
CA GLU A 78 29.21 -13.06 -8.74
C GLU A 78 29.45 -12.87 -7.23
N ASN A 79 30.54 -13.42 -6.70
CA ASN A 79 30.92 -13.25 -5.29
C ASN A 79 31.19 -11.78 -4.96
N THR A 80 31.97 -11.08 -5.78
CA THR A 80 32.26 -9.65 -5.57
C THR A 80 31.00 -8.80 -5.63
N ALA A 81 30.10 -9.07 -6.57
CA ALA A 81 28.82 -8.36 -6.68
C ALA A 81 27.94 -8.59 -5.45
N GLN A 82 27.90 -9.83 -4.94
CA GLN A 82 27.15 -10.18 -3.74
C GLN A 82 27.72 -9.48 -2.50
N GLU A 83 29.05 -9.48 -2.33
CA GLU A 83 29.73 -8.79 -1.24
C GLU A 83 29.48 -7.27 -1.30
N LEU A 84 29.60 -6.67 -2.48
CA LEU A 84 29.35 -5.24 -2.68
C LEU A 84 27.90 -4.87 -2.38
N SER A 85 26.95 -5.69 -2.83
CA SER A 85 25.52 -5.48 -2.56
C SER A 85 25.22 -5.56 -1.06
N SER A 86 25.77 -6.57 -0.39
CA SER A 86 25.62 -6.72 1.06
C SER A 86 26.22 -5.52 1.81
N ALA A 87 27.45 -5.12 1.46
CA ALA A 87 28.11 -3.97 2.07
C ALA A 87 27.35 -2.66 1.82
N ALA A 88 26.81 -2.46 0.61
CA ALA A 88 26.01 -1.30 0.28
C ALA A 88 24.70 -1.24 1.09
N SER A 89 24.04 -2.38 1.31
CA SER A 89 22.82 -2.46 2.13
C SER A 89 23.10 -2.06 3.57
N VAL A 90 24.15 -2.62 4.19
CA VAL A 90 24.54 -2.30 5.57
C VAL A 90 24.88 -0.82 5.72
N ALA A 91 25.70 -0.28 4.82
CA ALA A 91 26.07 1.14 4.85
C ALA A 91 24.86 2.07 4.61
N HIS A 92 23.87 1.63 3.82
CA HIS A 92 22.64 2.38 3.62
C HIS A 92 21.79 2.40 4.90
N GLU A 93 21.61 1.25 5.55
CA GLU A 93 20.87 1.16 6.81
C GLU A 93 21.51 2.02 7.91
N GLU A 94 22.83 1.98 8.06
CA GLU A 94 23.54 2.85 9.00
C GLU A 94 23.32 4.33 8.67
N ARG A 95 23.45 4.74 7.40
CA ARG A 95 23.23 6.13 6.99
C ARG A 95 21.81 6.62 7.22
N VAL A 96 20.81 5.75 7.03
CA VAL A 96 19.41 6.09 7.28
C VAL A 96 19.15 6.18 8.79
N SER A 97 19.67 5.25 9.57
CA SER A 97 19.60 5.26 11.04
C SER A 97 20.29 6.49 11.63
N ASP A 98 21.45 6.87 11.09
CA ASP A 98 22.21 8.04 11.53
C ASP A 98 21.74 9.35 10.93
N SER A 99 20.76 9.31 10.02
CA SER A 99 20.20 10.51 9.44
C SER A 99 19.59 11.38 10.53
N GLU A 100 20.25 12.52 10.79
CA GLU A 100 19.75 13.56 11.70
C GLU A 100 18.35 14.01 11.32
N ILE A 101 17.99 13.93 10.04
CA ILE A 101 16.64 14.23 9.56
C ILE A 101 15.60 13.28 10.16
N ILE A 102 15.87 11.98 10.21
CA ILE A 102 14.93 10.99 10.77
C ILE A 102 14.83 11.13 12.29
N LYS A 103 15.97 11.34 12.96
CA LYS A 103 16.01 11.59 14.41
C LYS A 103 15.22 12.85 14.77
N GLU A 104 15.46 13.95 14.08
CA GLU A 104 14.76 15.22 14.27
C GLU A 104 13.27 15.10 13.91
N ALA A 105 12.93 14.45 12.80
CA ALA A 105 11.54 14.21 12.41
C ALA A 105 10.79 13.38 13.46
N SER A 106 11.42 12.34 14.01
CA SER A 106 10.85 11.53 15.08
C SER A 106 10.66 12.35 16.37
N SER A 107 11.64 13.18 16.73
CA SER A 107 11.55 14.06 17.90
C SER A 107 10.39 15.05 17.76
N ARG A 108 10.34 15.77 16.64
CA ARG A 108 9.26 16.72 16.33
C ARG A 108 7.90 16.04 16.28
N GLY A 109 7.82 14.83 15.70
CA GLY A 109 6.59 14.04 15.70
C GLY A 109 6.12 13.73 17.13
N GLY A 110 7.06 13.32 18.00
CA GLY A 110 6.80 13.11 19.42
C GLY A 110 6.26 14.37 20.10
N GLU A 111 6.90 15.53 19.90
CA GLU A 111 6.46 16.80 20.49
C GLU A 111 5.07 17.22 20.01
N ILE A 112 4.78 17.10 18.71
CA ILE A 112 3.46 17.43 18.15
C ILE A 112 2.38 16.57 18.81
N THR A 113 2.62 15.26 18.94
CA THR A 113 1.63 14.36 19.57
C THR A 113 1.44 14.65 21.06
N ALA A 114 2.50 14.98 21.79
CA ALA A 114 2.42 15.36 23.19
C ALA A 114 1.65 16.67 23.39
N ASN A 115 1.92 17.68 22.56
CA ASN A 115 1.22 18.96 22.58
C ASN A 115 -0.26 18.79 22.23
N ALA A 116 -0.57 18.06 21.16
CA ALA A 116 -1.94 17.77 20.75
C ALA A 116 -2.74 17.03 21.84
N THR A 117 -2.10 16.08 22.53
CA THR A 117 -2.74 15.34 23.63
C THR A 117 -3.04 16.27 24.82
N THR A 118 -2.10 17.14 25.18
CA THR A 118 -2.26 18.11 26.27
C THR A 118 -3.38 19.11 25.97
N GLU A 119 -3.41 19.64 24.75
CA GLU A 119 -4.45 20.56 24.31
C GLU A 119 -5.83 19.88 24.28
N ALA A 120 -5.93 18.66 23.75
CA ALA A 120 -7.16 17.89 23.75
C ALA A 120 -7.69 17.64 25.17
N GLN A 121 -6.80 17.33 26.13
CA GLN A 121 -7.19 17.17 27.53
C GLN A 121 -7.73 18.48 28.13
N SER A 122 -7.09 19.61 27.84
CA SER A 122 -7.55 20.93 28.30
C SER A 122 -8.93 21.27 27.73
N ILE A 123 -9.14 21.05 26.43
CA ILE A 123 -10.44 21.30 25.76
C ILE A 123 -11.54 20.47 26.41
N VAL A 124 -11.30 19.18 26.65
CA VAL A 124 -12.27 18.29 27.29
C VAL A 124 -12.57 18.75 28.72
N GLN A 125 -11.57 19.16 29.48
CA GLN A 125 -11.76 19.65 30.85
C GLN A 125 -12.60 20.93 30.87
N ASP A 126 -12.31 21.88 29.99
CA ASP A 126 -13.04 23.15 29.91
C ASP A 126 -14.46 22.96 29.41
N ALA A 127 -14.68 22.07 28.43
CA ALA A 127 -16.00 21.68 27.98
C ALA A 127 -16.83 21.08 29.14
N ARG A 128 -16.23 20.20 29.95
CA ARG A 128 -16.88 19.64 31.15
C ARG A 128 -17.24 20.72 32.16
N ARG A 129 -16.32 21.64 32.47
CA ARG A 129 -16.58 22.76 33.40
C ARG A 129 -17.76 23.61 32.93
N LYS A 130 -17.79 23.98 31.64
CA LYS A 130 -18.89 24.76 31.05
C LYS A 130 -20.21 24.00 31.12
N ALA A 131 -20.20 22.71 30.82
CA ALA A 131 -21.40 21.87 30.92
C ALA A 131 -21.96 21.83 32.35
N TYR A 132 -21.10 21.69 33.36
CA TYR A 132 -21.54 21.73 34.77
C TYR A 132 -22.13 23.09 35.15
N SER A 133 -21.50 24.19 34.75
CA SER A 133 -22.04 25.54 35.03
C SER A 133 -23.42 25.71 34.38
N LEU A 134 -23.55 25.35 33.11
CA LEU A 134 -24.81 25.47 32.37
C LEU A 134 -25.92 24.64 33.01
N LEU A 135 -25.60 23.43 33.48
CA LEU A 135 -26.57 22.56 34.14
C LEU A 135 -27.05 23.16 35.46
N ASN A 136 -26.13 23.67 36.29
CA ASN A 136 -26.47 24.33 37.54
C ASN A 136 -27.32 25.60 37.31
N ASP A 137 -26.97 26.41 36.31
CA ASP A 137 -27.71 27.63 35.96
C ASP A 137 -29.13 27.29 35.44
N ALA A 138 -29.24 26.25 34.63
CA ALA A 138 -30.52 25.75 34.14
C ALA A 138 -31.40 25.21 35.28
N GLU A 139 -30.83 24.47 36.23
CA GLU A 139 -31.54 23.96 37.40
C GLU A 139 -32.04 25.11 38.30
N ALA A 140 -31.20 26.11 38.58
CA ALA A 140 -31.59 27.28 39.36
C ALA A 140 -32.70 28.10 38.68
N SER A 141 -32.60 28.29 37.37
CA SER A 141 -33.60 28.99 36.56
C SER A 141 -34.93 28.22 36.55
N ALA A 142 -34.88 26.90 36.37
CA ALA A 142 -36.06 26.05 36.40
C ALA A 142 -36.74 26.05 37.78
N ALA A 143 -35.98 26.04 38.87
CA ALA A 143 -36.52 26.15 40.22
C ALA A 143 -37.26 27.49 40.43
N THR A 144 -36.63 28.60 40.01
CA THR A 144 -37.22 29.94 40.08
C THR A 144 -38.50 30.03 39.24
N GLN A 145 -38.49 29.47 38.03
CA GLN A 145 -39.66 29.45 37.15
C GLN A 145 -40.82 28.64 37.74
N ARG A 146 -40.54 27.47 38.33
CA ARG A 146 -41.55 26.65 39.02
C ARG A 146 -42.18 27.42 40.17
N GLU A 147 -41.37 28.05 41.02
CA GLU A 147 -41.89 28.84 42.14
C GLU A 147 -42.77 30.00 41.67
N GLY A 148 -42.34 30.72 40.62
CA GLY A 148 -43.11 31.80 40.02
C GLY A 148 -44.44 31.33 39.43
N ALA A 149 -44.46 30.18 38.75
CA ALA A 149 -45.66 29.58 38.18
C ALA A 149 -46.64 29.12 39.27
N ASP A 150 -46.14 28.54 40.36
CA ASP A 150 -46.96 28.12 41.50
C ASP A 150 -47.59 29.33 42.20
N ARG A 151 -46.80 30.40 42.39
CA ARG A 151 -47.30 31.66 42.98
C ARG A 151 -48.39 32.28 42.13
N TYR A 152 -48.14 32.43 40.83
CA TYR A 152 -49.12 32.95 39.88
C TYR A 152 -50.41 32.10 39.89
N SER A 153 -50.27 30.78 39.90
CA SER A 153 -51.42 29.87 39.95
C SER A 153 -52.26 30.06 41.21
N ARG A 154 -51.62 30.27 42.38
CA ARG A 154 -52.34 30.58 43.63
C ARG A 154 -53.07 31.92 43.57
N GLU A 155 -52.44 32.96 43.02
CA GLU A 155 -53.06 34.29 42.87
C GLU A 155 -54.29 34.22 41.97
N VAL A 156 -54.18 33.53 40.82
CA VAL A 156 -55.31 33.36 39.89
C VAL A 156 -56.44 32.55 40.53
N LEU A 157 -56.13 31.45 41.22
CA LEU A 157 -57.14 30.63 41.89
C LEU A 157 -57.83 31.39 43.03
N ALA A 158 -57.10 32.16 43.82
CA ALA A 158 -57.67 32.98 44.90
C ALA A 158 -58.60 34.07 44.34
N GLY A 159 -58.20 34.74 43.25
CA GLY A 159 -59.07 35.72 42.58
C GLY A 159 -60.33 35.08 41.98
N LEU A 160 -60.22 33.86 41.43
CA LEU A 160 -61.38 33.12 40.94
C LEU A 160 -62.33 32.72 42.08
N GLU A 161 -61.80 32.29 43.22
CA GLU A 161 -62.57 31.97 44.43
C GLU A 161 -63.36 33.19 44.93
N GLU A 162 -62.70 34.35 45.04
CA GLU A 162 -63.34 35.60 45.44
C GLU A 162 -64.50 35.95 44.49
N LYS A 163 -64.28 35.82 43.18
CA LYS A 163 -65.31 36.12 42.18
C LYS A 163 -66.49 35.16 42.27
N LEU A 164 -66.24 33.87 42.49
CA LEU A 164 -67.29 32.88 42.68
C LEU A 164 -68.09 33.15 43.97
N ALA A 165 -67.44 33.57 45.05
CA ALA A 165 -68.10 33.93 46.31
C ALA A 165 -69.02 35.16 46.13
N GLU A 166 -68.59 36.15 45.35
CA GLU A 166 -69.40 37.31 45.00
C GLU A 166 -70.66 36.89 44.23
N VAL A 167 -70.50 36.08 43.18
CA VAL A 167 -71.62 35.56 42.36
C VAL A 167 -72.57 34.71 43.22
N LEU A 168 -72.05 33.82 44.07
CA LEU A 168 -72.87 33.01 44.96
C LEU A 168 -73.67 33.88 45.94
N SER A 169 -73.07 34.95 46.46
CA SER A 169 -73.75 35.91 47.33
C SER A 169 -74.87 36.66 46.61
N GLN A 170 -74.67 37.03 45.34
CA GLN A 170 -75.72 37.62 44.51
C GLN A 170 -76.87 36.63 44.25
N VAL A 171 -76.56 35.37 43.95
CA VAL A 171 -77.57 34.31 43.77
C VAL A 171 -78.37 34.08 45.05
N ARG A 172 -77.71 34.00 46.23
CA ARG A 172 -78.38 33.86 47.53
C ARG A 172 -79.32 35.02 47.81
N ARG A 173 -78.87 36.26 47.61
CA ARG A 173 -79.73 37.46 47.74
C ARG A 173 -80.94 37.38 46.82
N GLY A 174 -80.74 36.96 45.57
CA GLY A 174 -81.84 36.75 44.61
C GLY A 174 -82.85 35.69 45.07
N ILE A 175 -82.39 34.55 45.61
CA ILE A 175 -83.26 33.50 46.16
C ILE A 175 -84.07 34.02 47.36
N ASP A 176 -83.42 34.73 48.29
CA ASP A 176 -84.07 35.28 49.47
C ASP A 176 -85.16 36.30 49.09
N THR A 177 -84.94 37.11 48.05
CA THR A 177 -85.97 38.04 47.54
C THR A 177 -87.16 37.35 46.86
N LEU A 178 -86.99 36.13 46.34
CA LEU A 178 -88.05 35.37 45.67
C LEU A 178 -88.80 34.42 46.61
N ARG A 179 -88.40 34.32 47.89
CA ARG A 179 -89.18 33.61 48.92
C ARG A 179 -90.40 34.47 49.30
N PRO A 180 -91.63 34.05 49.00
CA PRO A 180 -92.81 34.78 49.46
C PRO A 180 -92.90 34.73 50.99
N GLU A 181 -93.15 35.88 51.62
CA GLU A 181 -93.55 35.96 53.03
C GLU A 181 -94.86 35.20 53.24
N GLY A 182 -94.73 33.92 53.60
CA GLY A 182 -95.83 33.05 53.97
C GLY A 182 -96.13 33.13 55.46
N ASN A 183 -97.07 34.02 55.80
CA ASN A 183 -98.11 33.84 56.81
C ASN A 183 -97.74 33.96 58.31
N THR A 184 -98.15 35.08 58.94
CA THR A 184 -98.96 35.04 60.18
C THR A 184 -99.80 36.32 60.34
N PRO A 185 -101.09 36.23 60.72
CA PRO A 185 -102.04 37.34 60.69
C PRO A 185 -102.12 38.14 62.00
N SER A 186 -102.57 39.39 61.87
CA SER A 186 -102.88 40.35 62.94
C SER A 186 -103.82 39.81 64.02
N PRO A 187 -103.76 40.41 65.22
CA PRO A 187 -104.97 40.76 65.95
C PRO A 187 -105.12 42.27 66.16
N ARG A 188 -106.39 42.67 66.14
CA ARG A 188 -106.94 44.03 66.26
C ARG A 188 -106.97 44.52 67.72
N ASN A 189 -106.82 45.85 67.83
CA ASN A 189 -107.54 46.82 68.67
C ASN A 189 -107.45 46.84 70.21
N GLY A 190 -107.34 48.08 70.71
CA GLY A 190 -107.74 48.56 72.05
C GLY A 190 -107.09 49.92 72.39
N VAL A 191 -107.50 51.04 71.78
CA VAL A 191 -108.36 52.15 72.31
C VAL A 191 -107.72 53.06 73.39
N SER A 192 -107.77 54.39 73.14
CA SER A 192 -108.07 55.55 74.03
C SER A 192 -107.34 56.81 73.48
N VAL A 193 -107.88 58.02 73.28
CA VAL A 193 -109.13 58.75 73.60
C VAL A 193 -109.43 59.67 72.42
#